data_AF-A0A329LZB2-F1
#
_entry.id   AF-A0A329LZB2-F1
#
_cell.length_a   1.000
_cell.length_b   1.000
_cell.length_c   1.000
_cell.angle_alpha   90.00
_cell.angle_beta   90.00
_cell.angle_gamma   90.00
#
_symmetry.space_group_name_H-M   'P 1'
#
loop_
_entity.id
_entity.type
_entity.pdbx_description
1 polymer ?
#
loop_
_entity_poly.entity_id
_entity_poly.type
_entity_poly.pdbx_seq_one_letter_code
_entity_poly.pdbx_strand_id
1 'polypeptide(L)'
;MTKETRTELTEPQVMDQGSGTISRRKLLASLGMAGAALATTGIVNGALTRAYADPVDNRAKVKDLMTNHYVVVTTIAELRANASPDADIVFFVKDAGKEGHFYYDAADTASADDGKDVLVSSSGARFRRIVFSGYQEPQVDTTPMTVTSPVALNTINSWRVNEGKIKGRKINLLGDSISFGAGAGMLVGAGIPENAFARILANALNMQFGTDSYGFVSPYDNNGTGREIHSVVSTGTWSHLVDEAAGHTPAGYALESVQVGASFTFTPQGAVSRHFKIWYDGSVAGAFKVTLNGSTDVWTFTTDGSGSGLESSPALVCMPTGTGSAEISVHVLSGKVRVTGISYFNDAEGLEFQFNNFSRDGRGGRFVTEKVIKEMCRGCLSLIWALAANDRFASGADLAAYKQRIDWLIYYCNLYGTRLIVPDFLFLNADNHPIREELKRLVRAVPGATYIPFPNLVSTDGQVKDSTYLINTINFTYDGVHLSALGNRIVAETLGEALGVKAFKRDNLTNNPRWKPLVLESAAVNALTTYEWISKYRVYGDAVEIFLYINTVAPGTVVAYIPYLAVNGIALLSGNFMSSPDASGKTDIIMVAPDGSMTVYANASSSGRPSYIAAVIRVPIGVVKPSYA
;
A
#
# COMPACT_ATOMS: atom_id res chain seq x y z
N MET A 1 82.84 -5.42 13.94
CA MET A 1 82.14 -6.16 15.01
C MET A 1 81.52 -5.14 15.94
N THR A 2 80.23 -4.85 15.76
CA THR A 2 79.38 -4.19 16.75
C THR A 2 77.93 -4.43 16.33
N LYS A 3 77.14 -4.89 17.31
CA LYS A 3 75.72 -5.24 17.21
C LYS A 3 74.88 -4.04 16.81
N GLU A 4 73.94 -4.23 15.90
CA GLU A 4 72.73 -3.40 15.81
C GLU A 4 71.48 -4.26 16.00
N THR A 5 70.54 -3.65 16.71
CA THR A 5 69.47 -4.23 17.50
C THR A 5 68.21 -4.37 16.63
N ARG A 6 67.58 -5.55 16.63
CA ARG A 6 66.29 -5.79 15.99
C ARG A 6 65.17 -5.39 16.95
N THR A 7 64.45 -4.33 16.63
CA THR A 7 63.23 -3.91 17.37
C THR A 7 62.04 -4.70 16.83
N GLU A 8 61.38 -5.45 17.70
CA GLU A 8 60.09 -6.11 17.43
C GLU A 8 58.98 -5.06 17.32
N LEU A 9 58.24 -5.07 16.22
CA LEU A 9 56.99 -4.34 16.06
C LEU A 9 55.84 -5.35 16.21
N THR A 10 55.10 -5.19 17.30
CA THR A 10 53.84 -5.88 17.63
C THR A 10 52.79 -5.70 16.53
N GLU A 11 52.16 -6.80 16.11
CA GLU A 11 50.99 -6.83 15.22
C GLU A 11 49.81 -6.05 15.83
N PRO A 12 49.06 -5.28 15.03
CA PRO A 12 47.80 -4.68 15.47
C PRO A 12 46.69 -5.74 15.46
N GLN A 13 46.04 -5.91 16.61
CA GLN A 13 44.85 -6.75 16.75
C GLN A 13 43.71 -6.20 15.88
N VAL A 14 43.20 -7.07 14.99
CA VAL A 14 41.97 -6.83 14.23
C VAL A 14 40.79 -6.88 15.19
N MET A 15 40.22 -5.70 15.49
CA MET A 15 38.91 -5.60 16.12
C MET A 15 37.84 -5.96 15.09
N ASP A 16 37.17 -7.08 15.33
CA ASP A 16 35.95 -7.51 14.66
C ASP A 16 34.82 -6.48 14.92
N GLN A 17 34.56 -5.62 13.93
CA GLN A 17 33.37 -4.77 13.92
C GLN A 17 32.17 -5.63 13.49
N GLY A 18 31.50 -6.20 14.48
CA GLY A 18 30.21 -6.87 14.30
C GLY A 18 29.20 -5.95 13.62
N SER A 19 28.88 -6.26 12.37
CA SER A 19 27.79 -5.69 11.57
C SER A 19 26.49 -5.69 12.39
N GLY A 20 26.12 -4.51 12.89
CA GLY A 20 24.88 -4.25 13.63
C GLY A 20 23.64 -4.24 12.76
N THR A 21 23.50 -5.16 11.80
CA THR A 21 22.26 -5.32 11.05
C THR A 21 21.24 -6.06 11.93
N ILE A 22 20.24 -5.34 12.42
CA ILE A 22 19.07 -5.96 13.08
C ILE A 22 18.40 -6.89 12.07
N SER A 23 18.51 -8.20 12.28
CA SER A 23 17.88 -9.18 11.38
C SER A 23 16.36 -8.95 11.29
N ARG A 24 15.73 -9.25 10.15
CA ARG A 24 14.26 -9.18 9.96
C ARG A 24 13.47 -9.80 11.11
N ARG A 25 13.98 -10.90 11.70
CA ARG A 25 13.37 -11.56 12.85
C ARG A 25 13.43 -10.71 14.13
N LYS A 26 14.50 -9.95 14.35
CA LYS A 26 14.63 -9.02 15.49
C LYS A 26 13.72 -7.81 15.32
N LEU A 27 13.55 -7.31 14.10
CA LEU A 27 12.60 -6.23 13.80
C LEU A 27 11.14 -6.70 13.90
N LEU A 28 10.81 -7.88 13.36
CA LEU A 28 9.48 -8.47 13.52
C LEU A 28 9.20 -8.86 14.97
N ALA A 29 10.22 -9.28 15.73
CA ALA A 29 10.10 -9.50 17.17
C ALA A 29 9.92 -8.18 17.93
N SER A 30 10.57 -7.08 17.55
CA SER A 30 10.33 -5.77 18.16
C SER A 30 8.95 -5.20 17.79
N LEU A 31 8.45 -5.46 16.57
CA LEU A 31 7.08 -5.12 16.16
C LEU A 31 6.03 -5.98 16.88
N GLY A 32 6.28 -7.28 17.04
CA GLY A 32 5.42 -8.19 17.81
C GLY A 32 5.42 -7.87 19.31
N MET A 33 6.57 -7.45 19.86
CA MET A 33 6.67 -6.97 21.24
C MET A 33 6.10 -5.56 21.41
N ALA A 34 6.18 -4.67 20.42
CA ALA A 34 5.51 -3.37 20.45
C ALA A 34 3.98 -3.49 20.33
N GLY A 35 3.50 -4.45 19.54
CA GLY A 35 2.08 -4.82 19.47
C GLY A 35 1.55 -5.42 20.79
N ALA A 36 2.36 -6.23 21.48
CA ALA A 36 2.05 -6.72 22.82
C ALA A 36 2.19 -5.63 23.90
N ALA A 37 3.19 -4.75 23.79
CA ALA A 37 3.43 -3.65 24.72
C ALA A 37 2.31 -2.60 24.65
N LEU A 38 1.84 -2.24 23.44
CA LEU A 38 0.70 -1.33 23.24
C LEU A 38 -0.63 -1.92 23.74
N ALA A 39 -0.76 -3.25 23.80
CA ALA A 39 -1.89 -3.90 24.46
C ALA A 39 -1.77 -3.90 26.01
N THR A 40 -0.59 -3.56 26.56
CA THR A 40 -0.31 -3.60 28.01
C THR A 40 0.05 -2.26 28.67
N THR A 41 0.22 -1.15 27.92
CA THR A 41 0.59 0.16 28.51
C THR A 41 -0.61 0.98 28.96
N GLY A 42 -1.41 0.41 29.85
CA GLY A 42 -2.22 1.16 30.81
C GLY A 42 -1.62 1.01 32.20
N ILE A 43 -0.47 1.64 32.49
CA ILE A 43 0.06 1.74 33.86
C ILE A 43 0.30 3.20 34.19
N VAL A 44 -0.59 3.72 35.04
CA VAL A 44 -0.45 4.96 35.77
C VAL A 44 0.50 4.71 36.96
N ASN A 45 1.47 5.61 37.13
CA ASN A 45 2.43 5.75 38.25
C ASN A 45 3.68 4.83 38.27
N GLY A 46 4.68 5.24 37.49
CA GLY A 46 5.99 5.59 38.04
C GLY A 46 6.82 4.51 38.76
N ALA A 47 7.19 3.43 38.06
CA ALA A 47 8.50 2.77 38.16
C ALA A 47 8.63 1.73 37.03
N LEU A 48 9.61 1.90 36.13
CA LEU A 48 9.94 0.88 35.13
C LEU A 48 10.70 -0.26 35.82
N THR A 49 10.01 -1.35 36.17
CA THR A 49 10.69 -2.62 36.48
C THR A 49 11.26 -3.20 35.18
N ARG A 50 12.59 -3.34 35.13
CA ARG A 50 13.31 -4.02 34.04
C ARG A 50 12.82 -5.47 33.96
N ALA A 51 12.19 -5.85 32.85
CA ALA A 51 11.91 -7.25 32.54
C ALA A 51 13.20 -7.92 32.05
N TYR A 52 13.77 -8.82 32.86
CA TYR A 52 14.76 -9.77 32.37
C TYR A 52 14.04 -10.86 31.57
N ALA A 53 14.49 -11.14 30.35
CA ALA A 53 14.09 -12.36 29.68
C ALA A 53 14.76 -13.53 30.40
N ASP A 54 13.95 -14.45 30.94
CA ASP A 54 14.45 -15.70 31.51
C ASP A 54 15.30 -16.45 30.47
N PRO A 55 16.39 -17.12 30.88
CA PRO A 55 17.19 -17.98 30.02
C PRO A 55 16.29 -18.99 29.28
N VAL A 56 16.73 -19.41 28.10
CA VAL A 56 15.97 -20.32 27.21
C VAL A 56 15.50 -21.58 27.93
N ASP A 57 16.22 -22.00 28.98
CA ASP A 57 15.96 -23.20 29.77
C ASP A 57 14.81 -23.06 30.78
N ASN A 58 14.35 -21.83 31.07
CA ASN A 58 13.28 -21.53 32.04
C ASN A 58 11.94 -21.14 31.42
N ARG A 59 11.82 -21.14 30.09
CA ARG A 59 10.56 -20.72 29.44
C ARG A 59 9.53 -21.85 29.49
N ALA A 60 8.40 -21.59 30.14
CA ALA A 60 7.23 -22.46 30.05
C ALA A 60 6.88 -22.70 28.58
N LYS A 61 6.72 -23.97 28.18
CA LYS A 61 6.38 -24.28 26.79
C LYS A 61 4.95 -23.82 26.54
N VAL A 62 4.62 -23.45 25.30
CA VAL A 62 3.26 -23.03 24.91
C VAL A 62 2.19 -24.04 25.37
N LYS A 63 2.54 -25.34 25.40
CA LYS A 63 1.67 -26.40 25.89
C LYS A 63 1.35 -26.29 27.40
N ASP A 64 2.30 -25.82 28.20
CA ASP A 64 2.14 -25.63 29.64
C ASP A 64 1.27 -24.40 29.92
N LEU A 65 1.43 -23.32 29.14
CA LEU A 65 0.59 -22.12 29.20
C LEU A 65 -0.86 -22.38 28.78
N MET A 66 -1.07 -23.29 27.81
CA MET A 66 -2.40 -23.72 27.37
C MET A 66 -3.11 -24.64 28.37
N THR A 67 -2.38 -25.17 29.36
CA THR A 67 -2.93 -26.01 30.44
C THR A 67 -3.36 -25.17 31.65
N ASN A 68 -2.90 -23.92 31.74
CA ASN A 68 -3.29 -22.98 32.78
C ASN A 68 -4.54 -22.22 32.31
N HIS A 69 -5.67 -22.44 32.98
CA HIS A 69 -6.98 -21.85 32.66
C HIS A 69 -7.05 -20.35 33.02
N TYR A 70 -6.18 -19.52 32.43
CA TYR A 70 -6.09 -18.08 32.73
C TYR A 70 -7.37 -17.30 32.36
N VAL A 71 -8.17 -17.81 31.42
CA VAL A 71 -9.47 -17.24 31.06
C VAL A 71 -10.53 -18.33 30.99
N VAL A 72 -11.58 -18.20 31.80
CA VAL A 72 -12.74 -19.10 31.81
C VAL A 72 -13.89 -18.46 31.05
N VAL A 73 -14.34 -19.10 29.97
CA VAL A 73 -15.53 -18.66 29.23
C VAL A 73 -16.79 -19.12 29.98
N THR A 74 -17.65 -18.17 30.35
CA THR A 74 -18.81 -18.37 31.25
C THR A 74 -20.01 -17.55 30.80
N THR A 75 -21.15 -17.72 31.44
CA THR A 75 -22.34 -16.86 31.34
C THR A 75 -22.55 -16.03 32.61
N ILE A 76 -23.40 -15.00 32.55
CA ILE A 76 -23.81 -14.21 33.71
C ILE A 76 -24.51 -15.09 34.75
N ALA A 77 -25.34 -16.03 34.30
CA ALA A 77 -26.02 -16.96 35.19
C ALA A 77 -25.01 -17.83 35.97
N GLU A 78 -23.99 -18.34 35.28
CA GLU A 78 -22.91 -19.13 35.89
C GLU A 78 -22.04 -18.31 36.83
N LEU A 79 -21.71 -17.05 36.49
CA LEU A 79 -21.01 -16.15 37.42
C LEU A 79 -21.83 -15.86 38.67
N ARG A 80 -23.15 -15.67 38.53
CA ARG A 80 -24.03 -15.45 39.68
C ARG A 80 -24.19 -16.71 40.55
N ALA A 81 -24.00 -17.89 39.97
CA ALA A 81 -23.99 -19.17 40.67
C ALA A 81 -22.60 -19.52 41.26
N ASN A 82 -21.54 -18.77 40.93
CA ASN A 82 -20.19 -19.06 41.40
C ASN A 82 -20.04 -18.69 42.90
N ALA A 83 -19.97 -19.71 43.75
CA ALA A 83 -19.92 -19.55 45.20
C ALA A 83 -18.50 -19.37 45.76
N SER A 84 -17.46 -19.62 44.96
CA SER A 84 -16.06 -19.55 45.40
C SER A 84 -15.15 -19.14 44.23
N PRO A 85 -15.29 -17.91 43.71
CA PRO A 85 -14.45 -17.45 42.62
C PRO A 85 -12.99 -17.27 43.07
N ASP A 86 -12.08 -17.63 42.18
CA ASP A 86 -10.65 -17.40 42.33
C ASP A 86 -10.31 -15.98 41.84
N ALA A 87 -9.54 -15.24 42.63
CA ALA A 87 -9.12 -13.88 42.29
C ALA A 87 -8.09 -13.85 41.14
N ASP A 88 -7.41 -14.97 40.89
CA ASP A 88 -6.38 -15.09 39.84
C ASP A 88 -6.96 -15.48 38.46
N ILE A 89 -8.28 -15.71 38.37
CA ILE A 89 -8.96 -16.12 37.14
C ILE A 89 -9.73 -14.95 36.52
N VAL A 90 -9.53 -14.75 35.21
CA VAL A 90 -10.37 -13.87 34.40
C VAL A 90 -11.52 -14.66 33.79
N PHE A 91 -12.72 -14.10 33.83
CA PHE A 91 -13.92 -14.71 33.27
C PHE A 91 -14.35 -13.95 32.01
N PHE A 92 -14.58 -14.66 30.90
CA PHE A 92 -15.16 -14.06 29.69
C PHE A 92 -16.65 -14.42 29.59
N VAL A 93 -17.52 -13.44 29.77
CA VAL A 93 -18.97 -13.59 29.63
C VAL A 93 -19.34 -13.67 28.15
N LYS A 94 -20.14 -14.67 27.77
CA LYS A 94 -20.60 -14.90 26.38
C LYS A 94 -22.08 -14.61 26.13
N ASP A 95 -22.81 -14.10 27.11
CA ASP A 95 -24.21 -13.71 26.95
C ASP A 95 -24.35 -12.61 25.87
N ALA A 96 -25.24 -12.84 24.91
CA ALA A 96 -25.41 -11.95 23.77
C ALA A 96 -25.74 -10.51 24.19
N GLY A 97 -24.96 -9.54 23.72
CA GLY A 97 -25.10 -8.11 24.05
C GLY A 97 -24.59 -7.73 25.43
N LYS A 98 -23.91 -8.64 26.15
CA LYS A 98 -23.30 -8.42 27.46
C LYS A 98 -21.88 -8.98 27.56
N GLU A 99 -21.29 -9.33 26.42
CA GLU A 99 -19.99 -9.99 26.32
C GLU A 99 -18.88 -9.13 26.93
N GLY A 100 -17.88 -9.77 27.53
CA GLY A 100 -16.71 -9.06 28.05
C GLY A 100 -15.99 -9.79 29.16
N HIS A 101 -14.81 -9.26 29.52
CA HIS A 101 -13.98 -9.81 30.58
C HIS A 101 -14.41 -9.27 31.94
N PHE A 102 -14.44 -10.15 32.93
CA PHE A 102 -14.73 -9.88 34.32
C PHE A 102 -13.65 -10.50 35.20
N TYR A 103 -13.38 -9.89 36.35
CA TYR A 103 -12.55 -10.49 37.39
C TYR A 103 -13.29 -10.39 38.72
N TYR A 104 -12.98 -11.29 39.64
CA TYR A 104 -13.50 -11.23 41.00
C TYR A 104 -12.72 -10.17 41.80
N ASP A 105 -13.41 -9.18 42.34
CA ASP A 105 -12.84 -8.16 43.22
C ASP A 105 -13.19 -8.48 44.68
N ALA A 106 -12.25 -9.10 45.39
CA ALA A 106 -12.41 -9.44 46.80
C ALA A 106 -12.47 -8.21 47.73
N ALA A 107 -12.00 -7.05 47.28
CA ALA A 107 -12.04 -5.81 48.06
C ALA A 107 -13.40 -5.09 47.93
N ASP A 108 -14.20 -5.43 46.91
CA ASP A 108 -15.54 -4.87 46.74
C ASP A 108 -16.56 -5.61 47.61
N THR A 109 -16.96 -4.96 48.70
CA THR A 109 -17.97 -5.48 49.64
C THR A 109 -19.32 -4.77 49.56
N ALA A 110 -19.47 -3.77 48.70
CA ALA A 110 -20.59 -2.82 48.79
C ALA A 110 -21.32 -2.56 47.46
N SER A 111 -20.70 -2.81 46.30
CA SER A 111 -21.34 -2.49 45.03
C SER A 111 -22.55 -3.38 44.76
N ALA A 112 -23.63 -2.79 44.22
CA ALA A 112 -24.83 -3.54 43.85
C ALA A 112 -24.65 -4.25 42.50
N ASP A 113 -25.42 -5.31 42.25
CA ASP A 113 -25.48 -5.94 40.94
C ASP A 113 -26.23 -5.00 39.98
N ASP A 114 -25.54 -4.50 38.95
CA ASP A 114 -26.11 -3.61 37.93
C ASP A 114 -26.38 -4.35 36.60
N GLY A 115 -26.06 -5.65 36.53
CA GLY A 115 -26.23 -6.49 35.36
C GLY A 115 -25.36 -6.11 34.16
N LYS A 116 -24.41 -5.17 34.34
CA LYS A 116 -23.55 -4.62 33.29
C LYS A 116 -22.08 -4.63 33.70
N ASP A 117 -21.70 -3.82 34.69
CA ASP A 117 -20.31 -3.58 35.11
C ASP A 117 -19.96 -4.28 36.42
N VAL A 118 -20.96 -4.52 37.27
CA VAL A 118 -20.84 -5.29 38.51
C VAL A 118 -21.88 -6.42 38.51
N LEU A 119 -21.42 -7.66 38.61
CA LEU A 119 -22.26 -8.84 38.82
C LEU A 119 -22.04 -9.37 40.24
N VAL A 120 -23.11 -9.61 40.99
CA VAL A 120 -23.03 -10.13 42.36
C VAL A 120 -23.51 -11.58 42.35
N SER A 121 -22.65 -12.50 42.81
CA SER A 121 -23.07 -13.89 43.00
C SER A 121 -24.00 -14.06 44.19
N SER A 122 -24.69 -15.20 44.21
CA SER A 122 -25.48 -15.66 45.37
C SER A 122 -24.66 -15.79 46.65
N SER A 123 -23.33 -15.93 46.58
CA SER A 123 -22.43 -15.93 47.73
C SER A 123 -22.02 -14.52 48.20
N GLY A 124 -22.39 -13.48 47.46
CA GLY A 124 -21.99 -12.09 47.72
C GLY A 124 -20.66 -11.68 47.05
N ALA A 125 -20.00 -12.58 46.31
CA ALA A 125 -18.82 -12.25 45.52
C ALA A 125 -19.16 -11.28 44.38
N ARG A 126 -18.32 -10.26 44.15
CA ARG A 126 -18.53 -9.20 43.15
C ARG A 126 -17.55 -9.32 42.00
N PHE A 127 -18.07 -9.49 40.80
CA PHE A 127 -17.30 -9.52 39.58
C PHE A 127 -17.36 -8.16 38.91
N ARG A 128 -16.20 -7.54 38.69
CA ARG A 128 -16.10 -6.26 37.99
C ARG A 128 -15.71 -6.48 36.54
N ARG A 129 -16.40 -5.79 35.63
CA ARG A 129 -16.06 -5.76 34.22
C ARG A 129 -14.72 -5.07 34.05
N ILE A 130 -13.82 -5.69 33.29
CA ILE A 130 -12.58 -5.07 32.84
C ILE A 130 -12.97 -4.12 31.70
N VAL A 131 -13.24 -2.86 32.05
CA VAL A 131 -13.46 -1.79 31.08
C VAL A 131 -12.10 -1.18 30.76
N PHE A 132 -11.68 -1.26 29.50
CA PHE A 132 -10.49 -0.53 29.05
C PHE A 132 -10.79 0.97 29.17
N SER A 133 -10.12 1.65 30.12
CA SER A 133 -10.34 3.07 30.40
C SER A 133 -10.02 3.92 29.16
N GLY A 134 -11.05 4.58 28.63
CA GLY A 134 -11.02 5.36 27.40
C GLY A 134 -12.41 5.61 26.79
N TYR A 135 -13.42 4.84 27.18
CA TYR A 135 -14.82 5.07 26.82
C TYR A 135 -15.58 5.65 28.02
N GLN A 136 -15.88 6.94 28.00
CA GLN A 136 -16.98 7.50 28.78
C GLN A 136 -18.20 7.45 27.87
N GLU A 137 -19.28 6.79 28.30
CA GLU A 137 -20.56 6.92 27.59
C GLU A 137 -20.91 8.41 27.49
N PRO A 138 -21.23 8.95 26.30
CA PRO A 138 -21.65 10.33 26.17
C PRO A 138 -22.93 10.54 27.00
N GLN A 139 -22.94 11.58 27.84
CA GLN A 139 -24.18 12.15 28.36
C GLN A 139 -25.06 12.51 27.16
N VAL A 140 -26.18 11.80 27.03
CA VAL A 140 -27.14 11.96 25.94
C VAL A 140 -27.78 13.35 26.05
N ASP A 141 -27.45 14.24 25.12
CA ASP A 141 -28.27 15.40 24.81
C ASP A 141 -29.64 14.90 24.34
N THR A 142 -30.67 15.14 25.15
CA THR A 142 -32.04 14.65 24.94
C THR A 142 -32.82 15.45 23.90
N THR A 143 -32.16 16.12 22.95
CA THR A 143 -32.85 16.69 21.78
C THR A 143 -33.26 15.57 20.82
N PRO A 144 -34.57 15.31 20.62
CA PRO A 144 -35.00 14.17 19.82
C PRO A 144 -34.84 14.50 18.34
N MET A 145 -33.77 14.00 17.72
CA MET A 145 -33.68 13.89 16.26
C MET A 145 -34.08 12.46 15.87
N THR A 146 -35.30 12.34 15.36
CA THR A 146 -35.92 11.09 14.91
C THR A 146 -35.15 10.51 13.72
N VAL A 147 -34.18 9.63 13.98
CA VAL A 147 -33.58 8.76 12.95
C VAL A 147 -34.49 7.55 12.79
N THR A 148 -35.29 7.55 11.73
CA THR A 148 -36.09 6.39 11.33
C THR A 148 -35.21 5.35 10.65
N SER A 149 -35.15 4.17 11.29
CA SER A 149 -34.79 2.85 10.76
C SER A 149 -33.36 2.30 11.03
N PRO A 150 -33.21 1.40 12.03
CA PRO A 150 -31.98 0.69 12.35
C PRO A 150 -31.79 -0.60 11.51
N VAL A 151 -31.64 -0.47 10.18
CA VAL A 151 -31.46 -1.66 9.28
C VAL A 151 -30.06 -1.75 8.63
N ALA A 152 -29.18 -0.77 8.77
CA ALA A 152 -27.87 -0.80 8.09
C ALA A 152 -26.69 -1.40 8.91
N LEU A 153 -26.87 -1.70 10.20
CA LEU A 153 -25.77 -2.16 11.07
C LEU A 153 -25.36 -3.63 10.85
N ASN A 154 -26.18 -4.44 10.16
CA ASN A 154 -25.92 -5.87 9.95
C ASN A 154 -25.25 -6.24 8.61
N THR A 155 -24.94 -5.29 7.72
CA THR A 155 -24.14 -5.55 6.50
C THR A 155 -22.63 -5.40 6.74
N ILE A 156 -22.23 -4.73 7.83
CA ILE A 156 -20.84 -4.44 8.22
C ILE A 156 -20.14 -5.65 8.87
N ASN A 157 -20.70 -6.86 8.82
CA ASN A 157 -19.96 -8.11 9.10
C ASN A 157 -20.00 -9.12 7.96
N SER A 158 -20.60 -8.76 6.81
CA SER A 158 -20.64 -9.62 5.62
C SER A 158 -19.33 -9.64 4.81
N TRP A 159 -18.27 -8.95 5.28
CA TRP A 159 -16.98 -8.76 4.61
C TRP A 159 -16.24 -10.04 4.21
N ARG A 160 -16.57 -11.19 4.83
CA ARG A 160 -15.93 -12.49 4.55
C ARG A 160 -16.73 -13.43 3.64
N VAL A 161 -18.00 -13.13 3.32
CA VAL A 161 -18.94 -14.18 2.87
C VAL A 161 -19.44 -14.03 1.43
N ASN A 162 -19.07 -12.98 0.69
CA ASN A 162 -19.57 -12.79 -0.68
C ASN A 162 -18.44 -12.49 -1.68
N GLU A 163 -17.75 -13.55 -2.12
CA GLU A 163 -16.80 -13.53 -3.23
C GLU A 163 -17.42 -12.99 -4.54
N GLY A 164 -18.76 -13.01 -4.67
CA GLY A 164 -19.48 -12.50 -5.84
C GLY A 164 -19.75 -10.98 -5.88
N LYS A 165 -19.43 -10.20 -4.84
CA LYS A 165 -19.74 -8.75 -4.75
C LYS A 165 -18.50 -7.85 -4.59
N ILE A 166 -17.39 -8.17 -5.25
CA ILE A 166 -16.16 -7.38 -5.23
C ILE A 166 -16.28 -6.12 -6.12
N LYS A 167 -17.23 -6.12 -7.07
CA LYS A 167 -17.44 -5.00 -8.00
C LYS A 167 -17.73 -3.66 -7.28
N GLY A 168 -17.05 -2.59 -7.69
CA GLY A 168 -17.19 -1.21 -7.25
C GLY A 168 -16.40 -0.85 -5.99
N ARG A 169 -15.70 -1.81 -5.36
CA ARG A 169 -15.00 -1.59 -4.11
C ARG A 169 -13.67 -0.87 -4.31
N LYS A 170 -13.38 0.11 -3.46
CA LYS A 170 -12.16 0.94 -3.56
C LYS A 170 -11.50 1.12 -2.21
N ILE A 171 -10.17 1.14 -2.16
CA ILE A 171 -9.40 1.71 -1.06
C ILE A 171 -8.77 2.99 -1.58
N ASN A 172 -8.94 4.09 -0.85
CA ASN A 172 -8.36 5.37 -1.21
C ASN A 172 -7.19 5.66 -0.27
N LEU A 173 -6.02 5.97 -0.85
CA LEU A 173 -4.86 6.48 -0.14
C LEU A 173 -4.71 7.96 -0.51
N LEU A 174 -4.86 8.83 0.49
CA LEU A 174 -4.48 10.24 0.37
C LEU A 174 -3.13 10.40 1.06
N GLY A 175 -2.12 10.80 0.31
CA GLY A 175 -0.75 10.84 0.80
C GLY A 175 0.12 11.91 0.16
N ASP A 176 1.35 11.99 0.66
CA ASP A 176 2.37 12.94 0.24
C ASP A 176 3.54 12.26 -0.52
N SER A 177 4.73 12.85 -0.49
CA SER A 177 5.94 12.30 -1.12
C SER A 177 6.29 10.90 -0.65
N ILE A 178 6.07 10.60 0.64
CA ILE A 178 6.36 9.29 1.22
C ILE A 178 5.46 8.23 0.56
N SER A 179 4.19 8.58 0.35
CA SER A 179 3.18 7.72 -0.28
C SER A 179 3.25 7.69 -1.80
N PHE A 180 3.78 8.75 -2.41
CA PHE A 180 4.08 8.79 -3.84
C PHE A 180 5.23 7.84 -4.21
N GLY A 181 6.17 7.63 -3.28
CA GLY A 181 7.27 6.68 -3.43
C GLY A 181 8.66 7.32 -3.43
N ALA A 182 8.79 8.57 -2.96
CA ALA A 182 10.11 9.18 -2.78
C ALA A 182 11.00 8.25 -1.92
N GLY A 183 12.22 7.99 -2.40
CA GLY A 183 13.16 7.05 -1.76
C GLY A 183 12.98 5.57 -2.10
N ALA A 184 11.95 5.19 -2.85
CA ALA A 184 11.75 3.82 -3.34
C ALA A 184 12.76 3.41 -4.45
N GLY A 185 13.48 4.37 -5.04
CA GLY A 185 14.57 4.18 -5.98
C GLY A 185 14.76 5.40 -6.89
N MET A 186 15.98 5.63 -7.39
CA MET A 186 16.33 6.80 -8.22
C MET A 186 16.38 6.53 -9.74
N LEU A 187 16.22 5.27 -10.18
CA LEU A 187 16.36 4.87 -11.58
C LEU A 187 15.03 4.42 -12.19
N VAL A 188 14.83 4.80 -13.46
CA VAL A 188 13.71 4.40 -14.31
C VAL A 188 13.67 2.87 -14.42
N GLY A 189 12.49 2.27 -14.26
CA GLY A 189 12.28 0.83 -14.45
C GLY A 189 12.46 -0.06 -13.22
N ALA A 190 12.88 0.47 -12.05
CA ALA A 190 13.04 -0.35 -10.83
C ALA A 190 12.75 0.32 -9.47
N GLY A 191 12.36 1.61 -9.43
CA GLY A 191 12.14 2.35 -8.18
C GLY A 191 10.72 2.25 -7.62
N ILE A 192 9.88 3.23 -7.97
CA ILE A 192 8.52 3.41 -7.43
C ILE A 192 7.54 2.26 -7.78
N PRO A 193 7.40 1.81 -9.05
CA PRO A 193 6.39 0.80 -9.38
C PRO A 193 6.59 -0.54 -8.64
N GLU A 194 7.81 -0.80 -8.17
CA GLU A 194 8.23 -2.08 -7.60
C GLU A 194 8.48 -1.97 -6.09
N ASN A 195 9.04 -0.85 -5.62
CA ASN A 195 9.42 -0.70 -4.23
C ASN A 195 8.58 0.30 -3.44
N ALA A 196 7.77 1.17 -4.06
CA ALA A 196 6.95 2.10 -3.29
C ALA A 196 5.87 1.33 -2.52
N PHE A 197 5.66 1.68 -1.25
CA PHE A 197 4.77 0.91 -0.38
C PHE A 197 3.35 0.86 -0.93
N ALA A 198 2.88 1.96 -1.54
CA ALA A 198 1.55 2.05 -2.14
C ALA A 198 1.37 1.00 -3.24
N ARG A 199 2.42 0.73 -4.04
CA ARG A 199 2.39 -0.24 -5.14
C ARG A 199 2.56 -1.67 -4.65
N ILE A 200 3.43 -1.91 -3.66
CA ILE A 200 3.53 -3.21 -2.98
C ILE A 200 2.17 -3.59 -2.37
N LEU A 201 1.54 -2.65 -1.66
CA LEU A 201 0.23 -2.85 -1.05
C LEU A 201 -0.87 -3.08 -2.09
N ALA A 202 -0.90 -2.28 -3.17
CA ALA A 202 -1.84 -2.47 -4.27
C ALA A 202 -1.70 -3.87 -4.89
N ASN A 203 -0.47 -4.34 -5.11
CA ASN A 203 -0.22 -5.69 -5.64
C ASN A 203 -0.71 -6.77 -4.68
N ALA A 204 -0.45 -6.65 -3.37
CA ALA A 204 -0.94 -7.59 -2.37
C ALA A 204 -2.47 -7.64 -2.30
N LEU A 205 -3.13 -6.49 -2.40
CA LEU A 205 -4.59 -6.38 -2.45
C LEU A 205 -5.15 -7.00 -3.72
N ASN A 206 -4.56 -6.70 -4.88
CA ASN A 206 -4.93 -7.29 -6.16
C ASN A 206 -4.83 -8.82 -6.13
N MET A 207 -3.75 -9.37 -5.56
CA MET A 207 -3.61 -10.82 -5.36
C MET A 207 -4.70 -11.39 -4.45
N GLN A 208 -5.07 -10.68 -3.38
CA GLN A 208 -6.12 -11.11 -2.47
C GLN A 208 -7.51 -11.07 -3.10
N PHE A 209 -7.80 -10.07 -3.93
CA PHE A 209 -9.11 -9.86 -4.53
C PHE A 209 -9.24 -10.44 -5.95
N GLY A 210 -8.16 -11.02 -6.49
CA GLY A 210 -8.15 -11.60 -7.84
C GLY A 210 -8.30 -10.55 -8.95
N THR A 211 -7.79 -9.33 -8.71
CA THR A 211 -7.86 -8.21 -9.65
C THR A 211 -6.49 -7.82 -10.14
N ASP A 212 -6.43 -6.93 -11.12
CA ASP A 212 -5.16 -6.43 -11.66
C ASP A 212 -5.22 -4.92 -11.96
N SER A 213 -6.06 -4.20 -11.21
CA SER A 213 -6.21 -2.75 -11.36
C SER A 213 -4.99 -2.00 -10.87
N TYR A 214 -4.62 -0.91 -11.55
CA TYR A 214 -3.70 0.07 -10.97
C TYR A 214 -4.42 1.15 -10.16
N GLY A 215 -5.75 1.17 -10.17
CA GLY A 215 -6.57 2.26 -9.64
C GLY A 215 -6.18 3.59 -10.28
N PHE A 216 -6.37 4.68 -9.55
CA PHE A 216 -5.86 6.00 -9.90
C PHE A 216 -4.32 6.07 -9.85
N VAL A 217 -3.77 6.80 -10.82
CA VAL A 217 -2.36 7.11 -11.01
C VAL A 217 -2.25 8.60 -11.34
N SER A 218 -1.36 9.29 -10.64
CA SER A 218 -1.13 10.72 -10.81
C SER A 218 -0.41 11.02 -12.14
N PRO A 219 -0.68 12.15 -12.82
CA PRO A 219 0.07 12.61 -13.98
C PRO A 219 1.36 13.35 -13.61
N TYR A 220 1.72 13.39 -12.33
CA TYR A 220 2.89 14.07 -11.81
C TYR A 220 4.18 13.30 -12.18
N ASP A 221 5.07 13.91 -12.98
CA ASP A 221 6.32 13.31 -13.49
C ASP A 221 7.55 14.25 -13.37
N ASN A 222 7.47 15.36 -12.63
CA ASN A 222 8.54 16.36 -12.59
C ASN A 222 9.64 16.08 -11.54
N ASN A 223 10.89 16.03 -12.03
CA ASN A 223 12.17 16.32 -11.38
C ASN A 223 12.67 15.44 -10.21
N GLY A 224 12.72 14.12 -10.38
CA GLY A 224 13.75 13.31 -9.71
C GLY A 224 13.30 12.40 -8.57
N THR A 225 12.00 12.28 -8.30
CA THR A 225 11.47 11.27 -7.37
C THR A 225 10.96 9.99 -8.05
N GLY A 226 10.80 10.00 -9.38
CA GLY A 226 10.49 8.82 -10.19
C GLY A 226 9.04 8.76 -10.69
N ARG A 227 8.80 7.87 -11.66
CA ARG A 227 7.52 7.64 -12.35
C ARG A 227 6.75 6.53 -11.66
N GLU A 228 5.45 6.73 -11.41
CA GLU A 228 4.65 5.71 -10.71
C GLU A 228 4.43 4.45 -11.57
N ILE A 229 3.81 4.56 -12.74
CA ILE A 229 3.68 3.44 -13.71
C ILE A 229 3.71 3.87 -15.19
N HIS A 230 3.55 5.16 -15.49
CA HIS A 230 3.58 5.68 -16.85
C HIS A 230 4.65 6.77 -16.97
N SER A 231 5.13 6.98 -18.19
CA SER A 231 5.77 8.24 -18.53
C SER A 231 4.74 9.24 -19.02
N VAL A 232 5.10 10.50 -18.83
CA VAL A 232 4.27 11.64 -19.11
C VAL A 232 5.06 12.56 -20.05
N VAL A 233 4.46 12.91 -21.20
CA VAL A 233 5.08 13.80 -22.17
C VAL A 233 4.08 14.87 -22.58
N SER A 234 4.45 16.14 -22.42
CA SER A 234 3.64 17.29 -22.79
C SER A 234 4.14 17.92 -24.09
N THR A 235 3.23 18.31 -24.99
CA THR A 235 3.51 19.23 -26.09
C THR A 235 2.73 20.54 -25.88
N GLY A 236 3.40 21.67 -26.07
CA GLY A 236 2.89 22.97 -25.68
C GLY A 236 3.05 23.24 -24.17
N THR A 237 2.54 24.38 -23.72
CA THR A 237 2.72 24.83 -22.32
C THR A 237 1.60 24.29 -21.43
N TRP A 238 1.99 23.64 -20.33
CA TRP A 238 1.12 23.19 -19.25
C TRP A 238 1.58 23.79 -17.93
N SER A 239 0.64 24.24 -17.11
CA SER A 239 0.91 24.70 -15.75
C SER A 239 0.53 23.63 -14.72
N HIS A 240 1.24 23.64 -13.59
CA HIS A 240 1.04 22.70 -12.50
C HIS A 240 0.22 23.40 -11.40
N LEU A 241 -1.01 22.91 -11.14
CA LEU A 241 -1.80 23.34 -9.99
C LEU A 241 -1.47 22.43 -8.80
N VAL A 242 -1.16 23.02 -7.66
CA VAL A 242 -0.79 22.31 -6.42
C VAL A 242 -1.44 22.99 -5.22
N ASP A 243 -1.37 22.30 -4.08
CA ASP A 243 -1.76 22.79 -2.76
C ASP A 243 -3.18 23.36 -2.76
N GLU A 244 -3.39 24.57 -2.23
CA GLU A 244 -4.71 25.19 -2.14
C GLU A 244 -5.39 25.31 -3.51
N ALA A 245 -4.65 25.65 -4.57
CA ALA A 245 -5.17 25.80 -5.92
C ALA A 245 -5.65 24.47 -6.54
N ALA A 246 -5.24 23.34 -5.99
CA ALA A 246 -5.67 22.00 -6.41
C ALA A 246 -6.34 21.22 -5.26
N GLY A 247 -6.68 21.86 -4.14
CA GLY A 247 -7.20 21.21 -2.94
C GLY A 247 -8.58 20.56 -3.12
N HIS A 248 -9.30 20.95 -4.17
CA HIS A 248 -10.56 20.36 -4.62
C HIS A 248 -10.40 19.08 -5.43
N THR A 249 -9.17 18.75 -5.84
CA THR A 249 -8.86 17.50 -6.57
C THR A 249 -8.39 16.41 -5.61
N PRO A 250 -8.65 15.11 -5.90
CA PRO A 250 -8.29 14.02 -5.00
C PRO A 250 -6.80 13.94 -4.73
N ALA A 251 -5.97 14.16 -5.77
CA ALA A 251 -4.52 14.10 -5.71
C ALA A 251 -3.85 15.40 -5.22
N GLY A 252 -4.62 16.49 -5.02
CA GLY A 252 -4.05 17.80 -4.71
C GLY A 252 -3.13 18.30 -5.83
N TYR A 253 -3.46 17.93 -7.08
CA TYR A 253 -2.68 18.21 -8.28
C TYR A 253 -3.55 18.19 -9.54
N ALA A 254 -3.26 19.11 -10.47
CA ALA A 254 -3.77 19.05 -11.83
C ALA A 254 -2.76 19.65 -12.83
N LEU A 255 -2.70 19.07 -14.02
CA LEU A 255 -2.07 19.68 -15.18
C LEU A 255 -3.09 20.55 -15.90
N GLU A 256 -2.85 21.86 -15.92
CA GLU A 256 -3.72 22.84 -16.56
C GLU A 256 -3.16 23.27 -17.92
N SER A 257 -3.99 23.21 -18.95
CA SER A 257 -3.62 23.68 -20.28
C SER A 257 -3.50 25.21 -20.32
N VAL A 258 -2.44 25.72 -20.94
CA VAL A 258 -2.28 27.17 -21.16
C VAL A 258 -2.85 27.61 -22.52
N GLN A 259 -2.95 26.69 -23.48
CA GLN A 259 -3.39 27.01 -24.85
C GLN A 259 -4.20 25.86 -25.50
N VAL A 260 -5.04 26.23 -26.47
CA VAL A 260 -5.68 25.28 -27.38
C VAL A 260 -4.63 24.59 -28.25
N GLY A 261 -4.82 23.31 -28.53
CA GLY A 261 -3.86 22.50 -29.27
C GLY A 261 -2.69 21.98 -28.42
N ALA A 262 -2.57 22.38 -27.16
CA ALA A 262 -1.68 21.70 -26.22
C ALA A 262 -2.12 20.23 -26.09
N SER A 263 -1.15 19.34 -25.97
CA SER A 263 -1.41 17.92 -25.77
C SER A 263 -0.53 17.36 -24.68
N PHE A 264 -0.98 16.24 -24.13
CA PHE A 264 -0.28 15.52 -23.11
C PHE A 264 -0.53 14.04 -23.23
N THR A 265 0.52 13.24 -23.06
CA THR A 265 0.54 11.83 -23.40
C THR A 265 0.97 10.99 -22.21
N PHE A 266 0.18 9.97 -21.90
CA PHE A 266 0.52 8.90 -20.98
C PHE A 266 1.01 7.68 -21.75
N THR A 267 2.18 7.17 -21.39
CA THR A 267 2.70 5.90 -21.91
C THR A 267 2.94 4.94 -20.74
N PRO A 268 2.02 4.01 -20.45
CA PRO A 268 2.21 3.01 -19.40
C PRO A 268 3.44 2.15 -19.68
N GLN A 269 4.39 2.09 -18.76
CA GLN A 269 5.63 1.32 -18.93
C GLN A 269 5.40 -0.13 -18.48
N GLY A 270 5.27 -1.05 -19.43
CA GLY A 270 5.07 -2.48 -19.13
C GLY A 270 3.76 -2.77 -18.38
N ALA A 271 2.74 -1.93 -18.57
CA ALA A 271 1.48 -1.95 -17.83
C ALA A 271 0.31 -1.63 -18.76
N VAL A 272 -0.14 -2.59 -19.57
CA VAL A 272 -1.36 -2.39 -20.37
C VAL A 272 -2.50 -3.01 -19.59
N SER A 273 -3.45 -2.19 -19.14
CA SER A 273 -4.75 -2.69 -18.68
C SER A 273 -5.71 -2.68 -19.87
N ARG A 274 -6.83 -3.39 -19.81
CA ARG A 274 -7.79 -3.43 -20.94
C ARG A 274 -8.55 -2.12 -21.13
N HIS A 275 -8.66 -1.32 -20.08
CA HIS A 275 -9.42 -0.09 -20.06
C HIS A 275 -8.73 0.98 -19.21
N PHE A 276 -9.11 2.24 -19.46
CA PHE A 276 -8.66 3.38 -18.68
C PHE A 276 -9.77 4.43 -18.48
N LYS A 277 -9.59 5.32 -17.50
CA LYS A 277 -10.41 6.53 -17.28
C LYS A 277 -9.51 7.74 -17.14
N ILE A 278 -9.82 8.83 -17.84
CA ILE A 278 -9.17 10.12 -17.60
C ILE A 278 -9.89 10.82 -16.46
N TRP A 279 -9.15 11.21 -15.43
CA TRP A 279 -9.65 12.09 -14.38
C TRP A 279 -9.35 13.53 -14.74
N TYR A 280 -10.35 14.40 -14.58
CA TYR A 280 -10.26 15.80 -14.97
C TYR A 280 -11.01 16.69 -13.99
N ASP A 281 -10.68 17.97 -14.00
CA ASP A 281 -11.36 18.98 -13.19
C ASP A 281 -12.39 19.72 -14.03
N GLY A 282 -13.67 19.38 -13.81
CA GLY A 282 -14.80 20.00 -14.48
C GLY A 282 -15.17 21.39 -14.00
N SER A 283 -14.47 21.96 -13.00
CA SER A 283 -14.75 23.32 -12.50
C SER A 283 -14.26 24.43 -13.44
N VAL A 284 -13.56 24.07 -14.52
CA VAL A 284 -13.18 24.99 -15.61
C VAL A 284 -13.90 24.63 -16.89
N ALA A 285 -14.28 25.63 -17.68
CA ALA A 285 -14.93 25.42 -18.98
C ALA A 285 -13.89 25.16 -20.09
N GLY A 286 -14.09 24.08 -20.85
CA GLY A 286 -13.21 23.70 -21.93
C GLY A 286 -13.64 22.40 -22.61
N ALA A 287 -12.91 22.00 -23.63
CA ALA A 287 -13.11 20.72 -24.29
C ALA A 287 -11.76 20.08 -24.62
N PHE A 288 -11.71 18.76 -24.52
CA PHE A 288 -10.55 17.98 -24.91
C PHE A 288 -10.97 16.71 -25.62
N LYS A 289 -10.06 16.16 -26.42
CA LYS A 289 -10.19 14.83 -26.97
C LYS A 289 -9.14 13.90 -26.42
N VAL A 290 -9.48 12.61 -26.39
CA VAL A 290 -8.58 11.52 -26.06
C VAL A 290 -8.43 10.66 -27.31
N THR A 291 -7.18 10.30 -27.62
CA THR A 291 -6.80 9.41 -28.72
C THR A 291 -5.90 8.30 -28.18
N LEU A 292 -5.98 7.11 -28.76
CA LEU A 292 -5.15 5.96 -28.41
C LEU A 292 -4.21 5.62 -29.57
N ASN A 293 -2.91 5.50 -29.32
CA ASN A 293 -1.88 5.10 -30.30
C ASN A 293 -1.88 5.95 -31.59
N GLY A 294 -2.16 7.25 -31.47
CA GLY A 294 -2.30 8.14 -32.63
C GLY A 294 -3.51 7.84 -33.54
N SER A 295 -4.45 7.00 -33.08
CA SER A 295 -5.66 6.64 -33.85
C SER A 295 -6.53 7.85 -34.17
N THR A 296 -7.27 7.74 -35.28
CA THR A 296 -8.37 8.64 -35.66
C THR A 296 -9.63 8.42 -34.83
N ASP A 297 -9.71 7.33 -34.06
CA ASP A 297 -10.78 7.12 -33.09
C ASP A 297 -10.60 8.10 -31.93
N VAL A 298 -11.62 8.94 -31.71
CA VAL A 298 -11.55 10.08 -30.81
C VAL A 298 -12.70 10.04 -29.80
N TRP A 299 -12.37 10.12 -28.51
CA TRP A 299 -13.35 10.41 -27.47
C TRP A 299 -13.28 11.88 -27.08
N THR A 300 -14.38 12.62 -27.23
CA THR A 300 -14.43 14.05 -26.93
C THR A 300 -15.20 14.30 -25.64
N PHE A 301 -14.66 15.18 -24.81
CA PHE A 301 -15.22 15.58 -23.53
C PHE A 301 -15.30 17.09 -23.45
N THR A 302 -16.39 17.60 -22.87
CA THR A 302 -16.62 19.02 -22.64
C THR A 302 -16.96 19.25 -21.17
N THR A 303 -16.43 20.33 -20.62
CA THR A 303 -16.72 20.83 -19.28
C THR A 303 -17.31 22.22 -19.40
N ASP A 304 -18.36 22.52 -18.63
CA ASP A 304 -19.04 23.82 -18.62
C ASP A 304 -18.59 24.72 -17.46
N GLY A 305 -17.66 24.25 -16.63
CA GLY A 305 -17.18 24.93 -15.44
C GLY A 305 -18.01 24.69 -14.17
N SER A 306 -19.07 23.86 -14.23
CA SER A 306 -19.90 23.55 -13.06
C SER A 306 -19.44 22.34 -12.24
N GLY A 307 -18.37 21.68 -12.69
CA GLY A 307 -17.82 20.49 -12.06
C GLY A 307 -17.08 20.73 -10.75
N SER A 308 -16.38 19.70 -10.29
CA SER A 308 -15.96 19.54 -8.91
C SER A 308 -14.49 19.23 -8.69
N GLY A 309 -13.75 18.89 -9.75
CA GLY A 309 -12.38 18.38 -9.61
C GLY A 309 -12.29 16.86 -9.44
N LEU A 310 -13.44 16.17 -9.42
CA LEU A 310 -13.57 14.74 -9.15
C LEU A 310 -14.11 13.95 -10.34
N GLU A 311 -14.24 14.60 -11.50
CA GLU A 311 -14.82 13.98 -12.68
C GLU A 311 -13.88 12.94 -13.29
N SER A 312 -14.49 11.95 -13.95
CA SER A 312 -13.77 10.98 -14.75
C SER A 312 -14.54 10.65 -16.02
N SER A 313 -13.83 10.34 -17.10
CA SER A 313 -14.45 9.78 -18.29
C SER A 313 -15.16 8.44 -17.98
N PRO A 314 -16.06 7.97 -18.87
CA PRO A 314 -16.40 6.56 -18.93
C PRO A 314 -15.13 5.70 -19.12
N ALA A 315 -15.26 4.39 -18.87
CA ALA A 315 -14.19 3.45 -19.18
C ALA A 315 -13.96 3.41 -20.70
N LEU A 316 -12.73 3.73 -21.12
CA LEU A 316 -12.29 3.72 -22.51
C LEU A 316 -11.43 2.48 -22.75
N VAL A 317 -11.55 1.87 -23.92
CA VAL A 317 -10.78 0.66 -24.27
C VAL A 317 -9.32 1.04 -24.49
N CYS A 318 -8.41 0.30 -23.87
CA CYS A 318 -6.97 0.39 -24.06
C CYS A 318 -6.50 -0.83 -24.86
N MET A 319 -6.39 -0.68 -26.18
CA MET A 319 -5.73 -1.67 -27.03
C MET A 319 -4.26 -1.28 -27.21
N PRO A 320 -3.29 -2.13 -26.83
CA PRO A 320 -1.90 -1.89 -27.13
C PRO A 320 -1.66 -1.95 -28.63
N THR A 321 -0.57 -1.32 -29.07
CA THR A 321 -0.02 -1.48 -30.41
C THR A 321 0.49 -2.91 -30.61
N GLY A 322 0.81 -3.26 -31.87
CA GLY A 322 1.48 -4.54 -32.18
C GLY A 322 2.75 -4.77 -31.37
N THR A 323 3.44 -3.72 -30.90
CA THR A 323 4.67 -3.85 -30.09
C THR A 323 4.41 -3.95 -28.58
N GLY A 324 3.15 -3.95 -28.14
CA GLY A 324 2.80 -4.11 -26.72
C GLY A 324 2.79 -2.81 -25.90
N SER A 325 3.03 -1.66 -26.54
CA SER A 325 2.93 -0.33 -25.91
C SER A 325 1.54 0.26 -26.09
N ALA A 326 1.11 1.14 -25.18
CA ALA A 326 -0.09 1.95 -25.36
C ALA A 326 0.26 3.42 -25.15
N GLU A 327 -0.24 4.29 -26.03
CA GLU A 327 -0.09 5.73 -25.94
C GLU A 327 -1.46 6.38 -25.82
N ILE A 328 -1.73 7.01 -24.67
CA ILE A 328 -3.01 7.67 -24.41
C ILE A 328 -2.76 9.17 -24.42
N SER A 329 -3.27 9.85 -25.45
CA SER A 329 -2.98 11.26 -25.70
C SER A 329 -4.24 12.10 -25.52
N VAL A 330 -4.15 13.11 -24.64
CA VAL A 330 -5.16 14.13 -24.38
C VAL A 330 -4.80 15.38 -25.18
N HIS A 331 -5.74 15.91 -25.96
CA HIS A 331 -5.54 17.12 -26.77
C HIS A 331 -6.60 18.16 -26.45
N VAL A 332 -6.16 19.39 -26.18
CA VAL A 332 -7.04 20.51 -25.85
C VAL A 332 -7.71 21.03 -27.13
N LEU A 333 -9.04 21.01 -27.16
CA LEU A 333 -9.84 21.49 -28.29
C LEU A 333 -10.29 22.94 -28.12
N SER A 334 -10.67 23.33 -26.90
CA SER A 334 -11.11 24.69 -26.59
C SER A 334 -11.04 24.97 -25.09
N GLY A 335 -11.08 26.25 -24.74
CA GLY A 335 -11.11 26.69 -23.34
C GLY A 335 -9.91 26.19 -22.53
N LYS A 336 -10.16 25.95 -21.23
CA LYS A 336 -9.16 25.48 -20.29
C LYS A 336 -9.49 24.05 -19.88
N VAL A 337 -8.48 23.19 -19.94
CA VAL A 337 -8.57 21.76 -19.59
C VAL A 337 -7.62 21.48 -18.45
N ARG A 338 -8.10 20.73 -17.46
CA ARG A 338 -7.32 20.29 -16.31
C ARG A 338 -7.40 18.79 -16.17
N VAL A 339 -6.27 18.10 -16.31
CA VAL A 339 -6.15 16.66 -16.12
C VAL A 339 -5.57 16.39 -14.75
N THR A 340 -6.29 15.62 -13.93
CA THR A 340 -5.90 15.33 -12.54
C THR A 340 -5.28 13.95 -12.39
N GLY A 341 -5.49 13.03 -13.35
CA GLY A 341 -4.84 11.74 -13.42
C GLY A 341 -5.51 10.75 -14.36
N ILE A 342 -5.15 9.48 -14.21
CA ILE A 342 -5.65 8.39 -15.05
C ILE A 342 -5.82 7.14 -14.20
N SER A 343 -6.88 6.37 -14.45
CA SER A 343 -7.05 5.04 -13.87
C SER A 343 -6.88 3.96 -14.91
N TYR A 344 -6.31 2.82 -14.51
CA TYR A 344 -6.17 1.64 -15.37
C TYR A 344 -6.77 0.39 -14.72
N PHE A 345 -7.55 -0.35 -15.49
CA PHE A 345 -8.29 -1.51 -15.01
C PHE A 345 -8.66 -2.45 -16.17
N ASN A 346 -9.04 -3.68 -15.85
CA ASN A 346 -9.29 -4.72 -16.84
C ASN A 346 -10.77 -4.91 -17.18
N ASP A 347 -11.70 -4.51 -16.31
CA ASP A 347 -13.13 -4.68 -16.57
C ASP A 347 -13.72 -3.53 -17.40
N ALA A 348 -14.73 -3.82 -18.22
CA ALA A 348 -15.31 -2.82 -19.12
C ALA A 348 -16.08 -1.71 -18.40
N GLU A 349 -16.46 -1.92 -17.14
CA GLU A 349 -17.23 -0.96 -16.34
C GLU A 349 -16.32 -0.08 -15.45
N GLY A 350 -15.05 -0.50 -15.26
CA GLY A 350 -14.16 0.11 -14.26
C GLY A 350 -14.67 -0.06 -12.84
N LEU A 351 -15.22 -1.25 -12.56
CA LEU A 351 -15.77 -1.68 -11.29
C LEU A 351 -14.96 -2.83 -10.69
N GLU A 352 -13.85 -3.29 -11.24
CA GLU A 352 -12.98 -4.19 -10.47
C GLU A 352 -12.48 -3.48 -9.20
N PHE A 353 -11.97 -4.24 -8.22
CA PHE A 353 -11.39 -3.67 -7.02
C PHE A 353 -10.25 -2.70 -7.37
N GLN A 354 -10.21 -1.53 -6.73
CA GLN A 354 -9.19 -0.51 -6.99
C GLN A 354 -8.52 -0.06 -5.70
N PHE A 355 -7.19 -0.01 -5.74
CA PHE A 355 -6.41 0.75 -4.78
C PHE A 355 -6.00 2.06 -5.45
N ASN A 356 -6.57 3.18 -5.00
CA ASN A 356 -6.32 4.50 -5.58
C ASN A 356 -5.23 5.21 -4.78
N ASN A 357 -4.09 5.47 -5.43
CA ASN A 357 -3.00 6.25 -4.83
C ASN A 357 -3.12 7.73 -5.22
N PHE A 358 -3.82 8.52 -4.42
CA PHE A 358 -3.96 9.97 -4.64
C PHE A 358 -2.81 10.75 -4.00
N SER A 359 -1.59 10.24 -4.09
CA SER A 359 -0.42 10.87 -3.46
C SER A 359 0.32 11.81 -4.39
N ARG A 360 0.99 12.82 -3.81
CA ARG A 360 1.82 13.77 -4.56
C ARG A 360 2.93 14.33 -3.67
N ASP A 361 4.08 14.59 -4.26
CA ASP A 361 5.25 15.17 -3.59
C ASP A 361 5.00 16.52 -2.89
N GLY A 362 5.34 16.63 -1.60
CA GLY A 362 5.18 17.86 -0.83
C GLY A 362 3.73 18.21 -0.47
N ARG A 363 2.74 17.35 -0.74
CA ARG A 363 1.33 17.61 -0.42
C ARG A 363 1.12 17.68 1.09
N GLY A 364 0.42 18.72 1.56
CA GLY A 364 -0.08 18.85 2.93
C GLY A 364 -1.56 18.50 3.05
N GLY A 365 -1.94 17.89 4.16
CA GLY A 365 -3.32 17.61 4.54
C GLY A 365 -4.16 18.86 4.72
N ARG A 366 -3.56 19.99 5.14
CA ARG A 366 -4.26 21.27 5.36
C ARG A 366 -4.93 21.84 4.10
N PHE A 367 -4.51 21.42 2.90
CA PHE A 367 -5.08 21.91 1.65
C PHE A 367 -6.25 21.06 1.14
N VAL A 368 -6.49 19.87 1.70
CA VAL A 368 -7.56 18.99 1.23
C VAL A 368 -8.90 19.60 1.58
N THR A 369 -9.78 19.76 0.58
CA THR A 369 -11.11 20.33 0.81
C THR A 369 -12.07 19.32 1.45
N GLU A 370 -13.10 19.82 2.11
CA GLU A 370 -14.16 19.00 2.70
C GLU A 370 -14.80 18.06 1.67
N LYS A 371 -15.03 18.56 0.45
CA LYS A 371 -15.65 17.79 -0.63
C LYS A 371 -14.79 16.57 -1.00
N VAL A 372 -13.47 16.73 -1.09
CA VAL A 372 -12.57 15.60 -1.33
C VAL A 372 -12.66 14.60 -0.18
N ILE A 373 -12.56 15.04 1.08
CA ILE A 373 -12.66 14.13 2.23
C ILE A 373 -13.99 13.37 2.22
N LYS A 374 -15.11 14.05 2.01
CA LYS A 374 -16.44 13.45 1.90
C LYS A 374 -16.47 12.35 0.85
N GLU A 375 -16.05 12.63 -0.37
CA GLU A 375 -16.11 11.66 -1.48
C GLU A 375 -15.08 10.54 -1.33
N MET A 376 -13.94 10.78 -0.69
CA MET A 376 -12.93 9.75 -0.41
C MET A 376 -13.35 8.80 0.70
N CYS A 377 -14.17 9.25 1.66
CA CYS A 377 -14.81 8.42 2.65
C CYS A 377 -16.00 7.63 2.08
N ARG A 378 -16.76 8.24 1.16
CA ARG A 378 -18.00 7.68 0.63
C ARG A 378 -17.77 6.43 -0.21
N GLY A 379 -18.36 5.31 0.22
CA GLY A 379 -18.40 4.07 -0.57
C GLY A 379 -17.05 3.38 -0.76
N CYS A 380 -15.99 3.82 -0.06
CA CYS A 380 -14.72 3.11 -0.02
C CYS A 380 -14.74 2.03 1.08
N LEU A 381 -13.95 0.97 0.89
CA LEU A 381 -13.72 -0.05 1.90
C LEU A 381 -12.88 0.46 3.06
N SER A 382 -11.91 1.29 2.73
CA SER A 382 -11.04 1.92 3.70
C SER A 382 -10.47 3.20 3.11
N LEU A 383 -10.32 4.20 3.97
CA LEU A 383 -9.51 5.38 3.72
C LEU A 383 -8.17 5.21 4.45
N ILE A 384 -7.07 5.46 3.74
CA ILE A 384 -5.74 5.62 4.34
C ILE A 384 -5.40 7.11 4.29
N TRP A 385 -5.28 7.73 5.46
CA TRP A 385 -4.91 9.12 5.61
C TRP A 385 -3.42 9.23 5.96
N ALA A 386 -2.59 9.35 4.93
CA ALA A 386 -1.14 9.47 5.01
C ALA A 386 -0.67 10.92 4.76
N LEU A 387 -1.43 11.91 5.24
CA LEU A 387 -1.16 13.34 5.08
C LEU A 387 -0.93 13.98 6.44
N ALA A 388 0.34 14.18 6.78
CA ALA A 388 0.76 14.86 8.00
C ALA A 388 2.22 15.32 7.96
N ALA A 389 3.09 14.63 7.20
CA ALA A 389 4.52 14.90 7.25
C ALA A 389 4.85 16.31 6.75
N ASN A 390 4.19 16.81 5.70
CA ASN A 390 4.38 18.19 5.23
C ASN A 390 3.66 19.24 6.09
N ASP A 391 2.67 18.85 6.88
CA ASP A 391 2.00 19.72 7.85
C ASP A 391 2.77 19.81 9.18
N ARG A 392 3.90 19.10 9.34
CA ARG A 392 4.68 19.08 10.59
C ARG A 392 5.15 20.47 11.05
N PHE A 393 5.21 21.44 10.16
CA PHE A 393 5.58 22.83 10.48
C PHE A 393 4.38 23.78 10.57
N ALA A 394 3.15 23.26 10.43
CA ALA A 394 1.95 24.07 10.49
C ALA A 394 1.79 24.72 11.87
N SER A 395 1.54 26.02 11.86
CA SER A 395 1.29 26.83 13.06
C SER A 395 0.21 27.88 12.75
N GLY A 396 -0.36 28.50 13.78
CA GLY A 396 -1.40 29.53 13.60
C GLY A 396 -2.55 29.07 12.68
N ALA A 397 -2.81 29.84 11.62
CA ALA A 397 -3.86 29.57 10.64
C ALA A 397 -3.69 28.21 9.93
N ASP A 398 -2.45 27.81 9.64
CA ASP A 398 -2.19 26.54 8.95
C ASP A 398 -2.53 25.34 9.83
N LEU A 399 -2.20 25.42 11.13
CA LEU A 399 -2.58 24.38 12.08
C LEU A 399 -4.09 24.35 12.27
N ALA A 400 -4.75 25.51 12.33
CA ALA A 400 -6.21 25.58 12.39
C ALA A 400 -6.87 24.94 11.15
N ALA A 401 -6.32 25.20 9.96
CA ALA A 401 -6.77 24.58 8.72
C ALA A 401 -6.61 23.05 8.77
N TYR A 402 -5.47 22.54 9.25
CA TYR A 402 -5.26 21.10 9.41
C TYR A 402 -6.26 20.47 10.39
N LYS A 403 -6.48 21.10 11.55
CA LYS A 403 -7.48 20.65 12.55
C LYS A 403 -8.89 20.53 11.96
N GLN A 404 -9.27 21.49 11.12
CA GLN A 404 -10.54 21.46 10.41
C GLN A 404 -10.67 20.24 9.48
N ARG A 405 -9.59 19.81 8.82
CA ARG A 405 -9.61 18.59 7.98
C ARG A 405 -9.79 17.34 8.81
N ILE A 406 -9.19 17.32 10.00
CA ILE A 406 -9.39 16.24 10.97
C ILE A 406 -10.86 16.20 11.44
N ASP A 407 -11.50 17.34 11.66
CA ASP A 407 -12.92 17.40 12.02
C ASP A 407 -13.81 16.84 10.90
N TRP A 408 -13.52 17.19 9.63
CA TRP A 408 -14.23 16.61 8.49
C TRP A 408 -14.01 15.09 8.36
N LEU A 409 -12.79 14.61 8.58
CA LEU A 409 -12.50 13.17 8.57
C LEU A 409 -13.29 12.43 9.65
N ILE A 410 -13.32 12.95 10.88
CA ILE A 410 -14.13 12.40 11.98
C ILE A 410 -15.59 12.33 11.56
N TYR A 411 -16.13 13.44 11.03
CA TYR A 411 -17.53 13.52 10.63
C TYR A 411 -17.86 12.51 9.52
N TYR A 412 -17.14 12.52 8.40
CA TYR A 412 -17.48 11.69 7.23
C TYR A 412 -17.13 10.22 7.42
N CYS A 413 -16.09 9.87 8.17
CA CYS A 413 -15.82 8.47 8.49
C CYS A 413 -16.94 7.89 9.37
N ASN A 414 -17.41 8.64 10.37
CA ASN A 414 -18.54 8.21 11.21
C ASN A 414 -19.85 8.16 10.41
N LEU A 415 -20.10 9.16 9.56
CA LEU A 415 -21.31 9.22 8.74
C LEU A 415 -21.44 8.03 7.78
N TYR A 416 -20.33 7.61 7.16
CA TYR A 416 -20.33 6.55 6.16
C TYR A 416 -19.90 5.18 6.71
N GLY A 417 -19.53 5.09 7.99
CA GLY A 417 -18.94 3.89 8.58
C GLY A 417 -17.62 3.49 7.89
N THR A 418 -16.86 4.47 7.41
CA THR A 418 -15.63 4.25 6.66
C THR A 418 -14.53 3.75 7.59
N ARG A 419 -13.94 2.60 7.26
CA ARG A 419 -12.73 2.14 7.95
C ARG A 419 -11.58 3.11 7.68
N LEU A 420 -10.93 3.57 8.73
CA LEU A 420 -9.84 4.55 8.64
C LEU A 420 -8.51 3.96 9.12
N ILE A 421 -7.45 4.18 8.35
CA ILE A 421 -6.08 3.85 8.75
C ILE A 421 -5.25 5.13 8.67
N VAL A 422 -4.52 5.43 9.75
CA VAL A 422 -3.74 6.65 9.91
C VAL A 422 -2.28 6.26 10.19
N PRO A 423 -1.44 6.12 9.15
CA PRO A 423 -0.01 5.98 9.31
C PRO A 423 0.61 7.31 9.76
N ASP A 424 1.32 7.29 10.88
CA ASP A 424 2.13 8.42 11.33
C ASP A 424 3.53 8.32 10.72
N PHE A 425 3.93 9.31 9.94
CA PHE A 425 5.27 9.37 9.33
C PHE A 425 6.13 10.53 9.88
N LEU A 426 5.78 11.09 11.03
CA LEU A 426 6.54 12.18 11.66
C LEU A 426 7.76 11.61 12.42
N PHE A 427 8.70 10.97 11.70
CA PHE A 427 9.81 10.21 12.26
C PHE A 427 10.73 11.00 13.21
N LEU A 428 10.90 12.29 12.94
CA LEU A 428 11.83 13.17 13.65
C LEU A 428 11.14 14.07 14.68
N ASN A 429 9.82 13.94 14.86
CA ASN A 429 9.04 14.78 15.77
C ASN A 429 8.64 14.01 17.04
N ALA A 430 8.60 14.74 18.15
CA ALA A 430 8.19 14.25 19.47
C ALA A 430 6.75 13.72 19.52
N ASP A 431 6.47 12.82 20.47
CA ASP A 431 5.16 12.19 20.61
C ASP A 431 4.03 13.15 20.96
N ASN A 432 4.36 14.29 21.57
CA ASN A 432 3.44 15.37 21.89
C ASN A 432 3.31 16.42 20.77
N HIS A 433 3.82 16.15 19.57
CA HIS A 433 3.76 17.09 18.45
C HIS A 433 2.31 17.44 18.09
N PRO A 434 1.95 18.72 17.84
CA PRO A 434 0.55 19.12 17.65
C PRO A 434 -0.17 18.36 16.53
N ILE A 435 0.48 18.13 15.40
CA ILE A 435 -0.09 17.34 14.29
C ILE A 435 -0.35 15.89 14.71
N ARG A 436 0.57 15.28 15.45
CA ARG A 436 0.41 13.89 15.95
C ARG A 436 -0.74 13.79 16.93
N GLU A 437 -0.93 14.78 17.81
CA GLU A 437 -2.07 14.83 18.72
C GLU A 437 -3.41 14.90 17.96
N GLU A 438 -3.46 15.61 16.83
CA GLU A 438 -4.64 15.62 15.97
C GLU A 438 -4.88 14.27 15.26
N LEU A 439 -3.82 13.58 14.82
CA LEU A 439 -3.94 12.21 14.29
C LEU A 439 -4.45 11.22 15.36
N LYS A 440 -3.97 11.33 16.59
CA LYS A 440 -4.46 10.51 17.71
C LYS A 440 -5.91 10.87 18.04
N ARG A 441 -6.28 12.16 18.00
CA ARG A 441 -7.67 12.62 18.19
C ARG A 441 -8.59 12.02 17.13
N LEU A 442 -8.18 12.04 15.87
CA LEU A 442 -8.90 11.41 14.77
C LEU A 442 -9.22 9.95 15.05
N VAL A 443 -8.20 9.16 15.42
CA VAL A 443 -8.36 7.72 15.65
C VAL A 443 -9.22 7.43 16.89
N ARG A 444 -9.10 8.21 17.97
CA ARG A 444 -9.99 8.06 19.14
C ARG A 444 -11.46 8.34 18.81
N ALA A 445 -11.72 9.25 17.87
CA ALA A 445 -13.06 9.70 17.53
C ALA A 445 -13.75 8.88 16.42
N VAL A 446 -13.02 7.99 15.72
CA VAL A 446 -13.57 7.15 14.64
C VAL A 446 -13.52 5.68 15.07
N PRO A 447 -14.67 5.02 15.33
CA PRO A 447 -14.72 3.63 15.75
C PRO A 447 -14.02 2.69 14.75
N GLY A 448 -13.17 1.82 15.26
CA GLY A 448 -12.42 0.86 14.43
C GLY A 448 -11.31 1.48 13.57
N ALA A 449 -11.03 2.78 13.71
CA ALA A 449 -9.87 3.39 13.09
C ALA A 449 -8.56 2.81 13.67
N THR A 450 -7.54 2.71 12.83
CA THR A 450 -6.22 2.17 13.20
C THR A 450 -5.16 3.26 13.10
N TYR A 451 -4.50 3.55 14.22
CA TYR A 451 -3.31 4.40 14.26
C TYR A 451 -2.05 3.53 14.12
N ILE A 452 -1.14 3.88 13.21
CA ILE A 452 0.13 3.15 13.04
C ILE A 452 1.28 4.10 13.39
N PRO A 453 1.87 3.98 14.59
CA PRO A 453 2.89 4.90 15.07
C PRO A 453 4.28 4.51 14.56
N PHE A 454 4.56 4.64 13.26
CA PHE A 454 5.87 4.22 12.73
C PHE A 454 7.09 4.80 13.48
N PRO A 455 7.10 6.07 13.95
CA PRO A 455 8.20 6.60 14.77
C PRO A 455 8.50 5.77 16.01
N ASN A 456 7.46 5.25 16.68
CA ASN A 456 7.61 4.37 17.84
C ASN A 456 7.97 2.93 17.42
N LEU A 457 7.46 2.45 16.27
CA LEU A 457 7.72 1.09 15.79
C LEU A 457 9.17 0.89 15.32
N VAL A 458 9.84 1.94 14.84
CA VAL A 458 11.24 1.88 14.41
C VAL A 458 12.23 2.22 15.55
N SER A 459 11.71 2.47 16.75
CA SER A 459 12.48 2.78 17.95
C SER A 459 12.38 1.64 18.98
N THR A 460 13.51 1.24 19.55
CA THR A 460 13.56 0.16 20.56
C THR A 460 13.34 0.63 21.99
N ASP A 461 13.47 1.94 22.24
CA ASP A 461 13.34 2.57 23.57
C ASP A 461 12.17 3.56 23.64
N GLY A 462 11.34 3.61 22.59
CA GLY A 462 10.20 4.51 22.49
C GLY A 462 10.56 5.98 22.29
N GLN A 463 11.86 6.33 22.20
CA GLN A 463 12.30 7.70 21.93
C GLN A 463 12.32 7.99 20.43
N VAL A 464 12.12 9.25 20.07
CA VAL A 464 12.32 9.75 18.71
C VAL A 464 13.78 9.55 18.30
N LYS A 465 13.98 8.99 17.11
CA LYS A 465 15.32 8.73 16.56
C LYS A 465 15.70 9.80 15.56
N ASP A 466 17.00 10.10 15.49
CA ASP A 466 17.53 11.05 14.51
C ASP A 466 17.66 10.41 13.11
N SER A 467 17.90 11.25 12.10
CA SER A 467 18.07 10.79 10.72
C SER A 467 19.24 9.81 10.58
N THR A 468 20.32 9.98 11.34
CA THR A 468 21.50 9.10 11.28
C THR A 468 21.13 7.67 11.67
N TYR A 469 20.33 7.48 12.72
CA TYR A 469 19.84 6.18 13.12
C TYR A 469 18.93 5.58 12.04
N LEU A 470 17.94 6.35 11.56
CA LEU A 470 16.96 5.88 10.58
C LEU A 470 17.61 5.47 9.24
N ILE A 471 18.65 6.18 8.80
CA ILE A 471 19.38 5.91 7.56
C ILE A 471 20.44 4.82 7.79
N ASN A 472 21.39 5.06 8.70
CA ASN A 472 22.61 4.26 8.77
C ASN A 472 22.48 3.02 9.68
N THR A 473 21.61 3.06 10.69
CA THR A 473 21.50 1.94 11.66
C THR A 473 20.46 0.92 11.22
N ILE A 474 19.29 1.38 10.80
CA ILE A 474 18.18 0.48 10.45
C ILE A 474 17.77 0.52 8.98
N ASN A 475 18.36 1.41 8.17
CA ASN A 475 18.06 1.57 6.75
C ASN A 475 16.55 1.66 6.47
N PHE A 476 15.83 2.41 7.29
CA PHE A 476 14.38 2.57 7.17
C PHE A 476 14.02 3.77 6.29
N THR A 477 14.79 4.86 6.39
CA THR A 477 14.65 6.05 5.53
C THR A 477 15.90 6.24 4.67
N TYR A 478 15.78 6.89 3.51
CA TYR A 478 16.95 7.25 2.69
C TYR A 478 17.56 8.60 3.07
N ASP A 479 16.74 9.56 3.54
CA ASP A 479 17.16 10.93 3.88
C ASP A 479 16.69 11.40 5.27
N GLY A 480 16.14 10.49 6.08
CA GLY A 480 15.58 10.78 7.40
C GLY A 480 14.08 11.10 7.38
N VAL A 481 13.45 11.26 6.21
CA VAL A 481 12.01 11.52 6.08
C VAL A 481 11.36 10.54 5.11
N HIS A 482 11.96 10.33 3.94
CA HIS A 482 11.45 9.45 2.91
C HIS A 482 11.97 8.03 3.10
N LEU A 483 11.12 7.05 2.85
CA LEU A 483 11.40 5.65 3.10
C LEU A 483 12.47 5.12 2.14
N SER A 484 13.38 4.29 2.65
CA SER A 484 14.25 3.47 1.78
C SER A 484 13.41 2.38 1.09
N ALA A 485 14.01 1.60 0.18
CA ALA A 485 13.36 0.42 -0.38
C ALA A 485 12.94 -0.60 0.70
N LEU A 486 13.73 -0.74 1.78
CA LEU A 486 13.38 -1.59 2.91
C LEU A 486 12.24 -0.98 3.74
N GLY A 487 12.31 0.32 4.02
CA GLY A 487 11.26 1.04 4.76
C GLY A 487 9.91 0.96 4.07
N ASN A 488 9.87 1.14 2.75
CA ASN A 488 8.63 1.00 1.99
C ASN A 488 8.02 -0.40 2.11
N ARG A 489 8.83 -1.47 2.09
CA ARG A 489 8.35 -2.85 2.25
C ARG A 489 7.73 -3.05 3.64
N ILE A 490 8.41 -2.60 4.69
CA ILE A 490 7.91 -2.69 6.07
C ILE A 490 6.59 -1.91 6.20
N VAL A 491 6.51 -0.70 5.65
CA VAL A 491 5.28 0.10 5.68
C VAL A 491 4.14 -0.60 4.94
N ALA A 492 4.40 -1.18 3.77
CA ALA A 492 3.39 -1.94 3.01
C ALA A 492 2.87 -3.15 3.79
N GLU A 493 3.77 -3.92 4.41
CA GLU A 493 3.44 -5.08 5.25
C GLU A 493 2.57 -4.67 6.44
N THR A 494 2.97 -3.63 7.18
CA THR A 494 2.21 -3.13 8.34
C THR A 494 0.83 -2.61 7.95
N LEU A 495 0.72 -1.85 6.84
CA LEU A 495 -0.57 -1.41 6.31
C LEU A 495 -1.41 -2.59 5.81
N GLY A 496 -0.78 -3.56 5.18
CA GLY A 496 -1.40 -4.80 4.75
C GLY A 496 -2.01 -5.57 5.91
N GLU A 497 -1.27 -5.74 7.01
CA GLU A 497 -1.77 -6.37 8.23
C GLU A 497 -2.94 -5.59 8.82
N ALA A 498 -2.83 -4.26 8.92
CA ALA A 498 -3.92 -3.40 9.37
C ALA A 498 -5.17 -3.57 8.50
N LEU A 499 -5.03 -3.72 7.18
CA LEU A 499 -6.13 -3.99 6.25
C LEU A 499 -6.64 -5.44 6.30
N GLY A 500 -5.93 -6.36 6.96
CA GLY A 500 -6.26 -7.79 6.99
C GLY A 500 -5.85 -8.54 5.71
N VAL A 501 -4.82 -8.06 5.02
CA VAL A 501 -4.29 -8.65 3.79
C VAL A 501 -3.50 -9.90 4.09
N LYS A 502 -3.98 -11.05 3.60
CA LYS A 502 -3.34 -12.37 3.79
C LYS A 502 -2.19 -12.62 2.81
N ALA A 503 -2.15 -11.91 1.69
CA ALA A 503 -1.16 -12.10 0.64
C ALA A 503 0.29 -11.87 1.12
N PHE A 504 0.50 -11.01 2.13
CA PHE A 504 1.80 -10.81 2.77
C PHE A 504 2.33 -12.05 3.49
N LYS A 505 1.46 -12.95 3.99
CA LYS A 505 1.86 -14.15 4.75
C LYS A 505 2.38 -15.31 3.90
N ARG A 506 2.36 -15.19 2.56
CA ARG A 506 2.73 -16.26 1.61
C ARG A 506 4.00 -15.95 0.77
N ASP A 507 4.80 -14.94 1.13
CA ASP A 507 6.13 -14.62 0.55
C ASP A 507 6.22 -14.56 -0.99
N ASN A 508 5.41 -13.73 -1.66
CA ASN A 508 5.51 -13.49 -3.11
C ASN A 508 5.55 -12.01 -3.54
N LEU A 509 5.68 -11.06 -2.61
CA LEU A 509 5.52 -9.63 -2.95
C LEU A 509 6.78 -8.95 -3.44
N THR A 510 7.96 -9.55 -3.23
CA THR A 510 9.21 -9.02 -3.78
C THR A 510 9.35 -9.26 -5.28
N ASN A 511 8.58 -10.21 -5.80
CA ASN A 511 8.61 -10.65 -7.19
C ASN A 511 7.21 -10.48 -7.75
N ASN A 512 6.93 -9.30 -8.29
CA ASN A 512 5.62 -8.92 -8.83
C ASN A 512 5.06 -10.03 -9.76
N PRO A 513 4.08 -10.83 -9.31
CA PRO A 513 3.58 -11.99 -10.07
C PRO A 513 2.61 -11.58 -11.19
N ARG A 514 2.44 -10.27 -11.39
CA ARG A 514 1.61 -9.71 -12.44
C ARG A 514 2.26 -9.88 -13.80
N TRP A 515 1.44 -10.25 -14.78
CA TRP A 515 1.81 -10.18 -16.18
C TRP A 515 1.90 -8.73 -16.66
N LYS A 516 3.11 -8.33 -17.02
CA LYS A 516 3.48 -7.04 -17.61
C LYS A 516 3.71 -7.23 -19.11
N PRO A 517 3.08 -6.45 -20.00
CA PRO A 517 3.40 -6.48 -21.42
C PRO A 517 4.89 -6.33 -21.70
N LEU A 518 5.37 -7.08 -22.68
CA LEU A 518 6.69 -6.90 -23.25
C LEU A 518 6.63 -5.84 -24.33
N VAL A 519 7.55 -4.88 -24.25
CA VAL A 519 7.80 -3.97 -25.38
C VAL A 519 8.69 -4.73 -26.36
N LEU A 520 8.15 -4.99 -27.55
CA LEU A 520 8.88 -5.64 -28.64
C LEU A 520 9.60 -4.58 -29.47
N GLU A 521 10.86 -4.83 -29.81
CA GLU A 521 11.65 -3.98 -30.70
C GLU A 521 11.88 -4.65 -32.06
N SER A 522 12.45 -3.89 -33.01
CA SER A 522 12.63 -4.29 -34.41
C SER A 522 11.30 -4.51 -35.16
N ALA A 523 11.28 -5.29 -36.23
CA ALA A 523 10.06 -5.61 -36.99
C ALA A 523 9.10 -6.57 -36.26
N ALA A 524 9.37 -6.90 -34.99
CA ALA A 524 8.59 -7.86 -34.22
C ALA A 524 7.27 -7.24 -33.75
N VAL A 525 6.17 -7.91 -34.07
CA VAL A 525 4.83 -7.52 -33.63
C VAL A 525 4.10 -8.74 -33.08
N ASN A 526 3.28 -8.49 -32.06
CA ASN A 526 2.37 -9.49 -31.55
C ASN A 526 1.40 -9.93 -32.65
N ALA A 527 1.11 -11.23 -32.70
CA ALA A 527 0.17 -11.78 -33.68
C ALA A 527 -1.28 -11.34 -33.42
N LEU A 528 -1.58 -10.95 -32.17
CA LEU A 528 -2.83 -10.31 -31.76
C LEU A 528 -2.51 -9.11 -30.86
N THR A 529 -3.41 -8.13 -30.85
CA THR A 529 -3.29 -6.93 -30.01
C THR A 529 -4.21 -6.97 -28.78
N THR A 530 -4.83 -8.11 -28.49
CA THR A 530 -5.67 -8.30 -27.30
C THR A 530 -4.80 -8.59 -26.07
N TYR A 531 -5.16 -8.02 -24.92
CA TYR A 531 -4.38 -8.13 -23.67
C TYR A 531 -4.07 -9.59 -23.27
N GLU A 532 -4.98 -10.53 -23.54
CA GLU A 532 -4.78 -11.96 -23.27
C GLU A 532 -3.62 -12.54 -24.07
N TRP A 533 -3.44 -12.07 -25.30
CA TRP A 533 -2.60 -12.67 -26.34
C TRP A 533 -1.45 -11.77 -26.79
N ILE A 534 -1.09 -10.74 -26.03
CA ILE A 534 0.17 -10.02 -26.23
C ILE A 534 1.30 -10.72 -25.48
N SER A 535 2.52 -10.55 -26.00
CA SER A 535 3.75 -10.96 -25.32
C SER A 535 3.89 -10.19 -24.01
N LYS A 536 4.26 -10.89 -22.95
CA LYS A 536 4.23 -10.40 -21.57
C LYS A 536 5.17 -11.20 -20.68
N TYR A 537 5.56 -10.66 -19.54
CA TYR A 537 6.41 -11.30 -18.57
C TYR A 537 5.90 -11.11 -17.14
N ARG A 538 6.33 -11.95 -16.21
CA ARG A 538 6.13 -11.75 -14.77
C ARG A 538 7.31 -12.29 -14.00
N VAL A 539 7.51 -11.78 -12.79
CA VAL A 539 8.49 -12.36 -11.86
C VAL A 539 7.73 -13.29 -10.94
N TYR A 540 8.08 -14.57 -10.93
CA TYR A 540 7.37 -15.55 -10.12
C TYR A 540 8.36 -16.51 -9.46
N GLY A 541 8.38 -16.51 -8.12
CA GLY A 541 9.35 -17.29 -7.36
C GLY A 541 10.78 -16.86 -7.70
N ASP A 542 11.59 -17.81 -8.16
CA ASP A 542 13.02 -17.65 -8.49
C ASP A 542 13.28 -17.44 -9.99
N ALA A 543 12.26 -17.08 -10.76
CA ALA A 543 12.36 -16.97 -12.21
C ALA A 543 11.54 -15.80 -12.76
N VAL A 544 11.90 -15.39 -13.98
CA VAL A 544 11.06 -14.60 -14.85
C VAL A 544 10.35 -15.54 -15.82
N GLU A 545 9.02 -15.53 -15.78
CA GLU A 545 8.20 -16.22 -16.76
C GLU A 545 7.85 -15.25 -17.88
N ILE A 546 8.00 -15.72 -19.11
CA ILE A 546 7.78 -14.96 -20.33
C ILE A 546 6.77 -15.71 -21.17
N PHE A 547 5.70 -15.04 -21.54
CA PHE A 547 4.75 -15.48 -22.54
C PHE A 547 5.02 -14.72 -23.83
N LEU A 548 5.32 -15.43 -24.91
CA LEU A 548 5.52 -14.87 -26.24
C LEU A 548 4.34 -15.19 -27.13
N TYR A 549 3.89 -14.18 -27.88
CA TYR A 549 2.84 -14.30 -28.88
C TYR A 549 3.15 -13.46 -30.11
N ILE A 550 4.17 -13.85 -30.89
CA ILE A 550 4.84 -13.01 -31.90
C ILE A 550 4.63 -13.58 -33.31
N ASN A 551 4.33 -12.74 -34.29
CA ASN A 551 4.31 -13.16 -35.70
C ASN A 551 5.70 -13.64 -36.14
N THR A 552 5.78 -14.80 -36.80
CA THR A 552 7.06 -15.32 -37.30
C THR A 552 7.42 -14.72 -38.66
N VAL A 553 8.68 -14.32 -38.84
CA VAL A 553 9.25 -13.88 -40.12
C VAL A 553 10.20 -14.94 -40.67
N ALA A 554 9.66 -15.96 -41.35
CA ALA A 554 10.42 -17.07 -41.95
C ALA A 554 11.26 -17.94 -40.96
N PRO A 555 11.54 -19.22 -41.28
CA PRO A 555 12.29 -20.12 -40.39
C PRO A 555 13.77 -19.71 -40.25
N GLY A 556 14.35 -19.87 -39.05
CA GLY A 556 15.78 -19.65 -38.82
C GLY A 556 16.22 -18.18 -38.70
N THR A 557 15.28 -17.24 -38.61
CA THR A 557 15.55 -15.81 -38.44
C THR A 557 15.40 -15.38 -36.99
N VAL A 558 15.98 -14.23 -36.65
CA VAL A 558 15.63 -13.51 -35.42
C VAL A 558 14.21 -12.99 -35.56
N VAL A 559 13.32 -13.45 -34.68
CA VAL A 559 11.90 -13.11 -34.72
C VAL A 559 11.59 -11.89 -33.86
N ALA A 560 12.31 -11.73 -32.75
CA ALA A 560 12.17 -10.58 -31.88
C ALA A 560 13.45 -10.29 -31.11
N TYR A 561 13.66 -8.99 -30.88
CA TYR A 561 14.57 -8.50 -29.86
C TYR A 561 13.73 -7.92 -28.72
N ILE A 562 14.04 -8.36 -27.50
CA ILE A 562 13.46 -7.82 -26.28
C ILE A 562 14.61 -7.07 -25.59
N PRO A 563 14.54 -5.73 -25.50
CA PRO A 563 15.57 -4.96 -24.82
C PRO A 563 15.65 -5.38 -23.35
N TYR A 564 16.77 -5.07 -22.70
CA TYR A 564 17.05 -5.39 -21.30
C TYR A 564 15.78 -5.38 -20.43
N LEU A 565 15.40 -6.57 -19.93
CA LEU A 565 14.31 -6.69 -18.97
C LEU A 565 14.86 -6.22 -17.62
N ALA A 566 14.72 -4.92 -17.35
CA ALA A 566 15.05 -4.34 -16.05
C ALA A 566 14.04 -4.83 -15.01
N VAL A 567 14.18 -6.07 -14.56
CA VAL A 567 13.38 -6.63 -13.48
C VAL A 567 14.12 -6.36 -12.19
N ASN A 568 13.75 -5.36 -11.38
CA ASN A 568 14.34 -5.17 -10.04
C ASN A 568 15.89 -5.08 -9.96
N GLY A 569 16.62 -4.75 -11.05
CA GLY A 569 18.09 -4.88 -11.06
C GLY A 569 18.60 -6.32 -10.93
N ILE A 570 17.74 -7.29 -11.25
CA ILE A 570 18.00 -8.71 -11.22
C ILE A 570 18.61 -9.13 -12.55
N ALA A 571 19.85 -9.64 -12.51
CA ALA A 571 20.46 -10.26 -13.67
C ALA A 571 19.72 -11.56 -13.98
N LEU A 572 19.17 -11.68 -15.19
CA LEU A 572 18.72 -12.97 -15.70
C LEU A 572 19.92 -13.89 -15.89
N LEU A 573 19.74 -15.18 -15.66
CA LEU A 573 20.78 -16.15 -16.02
C LEU A 573 20.98 -16.10 -17.54
N SER A 574 22.17 -15.70 -17.98
CA SER A 574 22.52 -15.69 -19.40
C SER A 574 22.63 -17.12 -19.94
N GLY A 575 22.14 -17.34 -21.16
CA GLY A 575 22.20 -18.66 -21.80
C GLY A 575 21.04 -18.90 -22.77
N ASN A 576 20.95 -20.15 -23.23
CA ASN A 576 19.91 -20.58 -24.16
C ASN A 576 18.80 -21.30 -23.39
N PHE A 577 17.57 -20.84 -23.57
CA PHE A 577 16.38 -21.38 -22.94
C PHE A 577 15.42 -21.88 -24.01
N MET A 578 14.81 -23.04 -23.74
CA MET A 578 13.81 -23.64 -24.62
C MET A 578 12.42 -23.23 -24.16
N SER A 579 11.55 -22.95 -25.12
CA SER A 579 10.14 -22.76 -24.83
C SER A 579 9.43 -24.06 -24.48
N SER A 580 8.30 -23.95 -23.79
CA SER A 580 7.33 -25.04 -23.76
C SER A 580 6.96 -25.46 -25.20
N PRO A 581 6.75 -26.75 -25.47
CA PRO A 581 6.31 -27.21 -26.79
C PRO A 581 4.98 -26.55 -27.19
N ASP A 582 4.90 -26.11 -28.45
CA ASP A 582 3.65 -25.66 -29.05
C ASP A 582 2.69 -26.84 -29.33
N ALA A 583 1.51 -26.56 -29.90
CA ALA A 583 0.52 -27.59 -30.24
C ALA A 583 1.03 -28.64 -31.25
N SER A 584 2.12 -28.35 -31.96
CA SER A 584 2.82 -29.28 -32.88
C SER A 584 3.97 -30.04 -32.21
N GLY A 585 4.17 -29.86 -30.90
CA GLY A 585 5.24 -30.48 -30.12
C GLY A 585 6.62 -29.85 -30.35
N LYS A 586 6.69 -28.66 -30.95
CA LYS A 586 7.95 -27.98 -31.30
C LYS A 586 8.27 -26.87 -30.30
N THR A 587 9.56 -26.68 -30.03
CA THR A 587 10.08 -25.70 -29.07
C THR A 587 10.93 -24.65 -29.78
N ASP A 588 10.86 -23.41 -29.32
CA ASP A 588 11.66 -22.27 -29.79
C ASP A 588 12.81 -21.97 -28.81
N ILE A 589 13.80 -21.20 -29.28
CA ILE A 589 15.00 -20.85 -28.51
C ILE A 589 14.95 -19.37 -28.16
N ILE A 590 15.09 -19.04 -26.88
CA ILE A 590 15.47 -17.69 -26.43
C ILE A 590 16.94 -17.72 -26.01
N MET A 591 17.71 -16.80 -26.55
CA MET A 591 19.04 -16.47 -26.04
C MET A 591 18.93 -15.27 -25.11
N VAL A 592 19.38 -15.42 -23.87
CA VAL A 592 19.51 -14.33 -22.88
C VAL A 592 20.97 -13.92 -22.85
N ALA A 593 21.24 -12.68 -23.21
CA ALA A 593 22.58 -12.11 -23.20
C ALA A 593 23.02 -11.74 -21.75
N PRO A 594 24.33 -11.55 -21.51
CA PRO A 594 24.85 -11.17 -20.18
C PRO A 594 24.30 -9.83 -19.66
N ASP A 595 23.91 -8.93 -20.56
CA ASP A 595 23.27 -7.66 -20.22
C ASP A 595 21.77 -7.81 -19.93
N GLY A 596 21.20 -9.01 -19.99
CA GLY A 596 19.79 -9.31 -19.76
C GLY A 596 18.87 -9.02 -20.95
N SER A 597 19.40 -8.60 -22.10
CA SER A 597 18.63 -8.54 -23.35
C SER A 597 18.33 -9.94 -23.87
N MET A 598 17.25 -10.09 -24.64
CA MET A 598 16.81 -11.40 -25.13
C MET A 598 16.57 -11.39 -26.63
N THR A 599 17.00 -12.46 -27.30
CA THR A 599 16.76 -12.69 -28.72
C THR A 599 15.96 -13.98 -28.91
N VAL A 600 14.84 -13.88 -29.63
CA VAL A 600 13.93 -15.01 -29.90
C VAL A 600 14.23 -15.58 -31.28
N TYR A 601 14.49 -16.89 -31.35
CA TYR A 601 14.70 -17.63 -32.59
C TYR A 601 13.56 -18.62 -32.83
N ALA A 602 12.93 -18.53 -34.00
CA ALA A 602 12.02 -19.57 -34.46
C ALA A 602 12.83 -20.81 -34.88
N ASN A 603 12.45 -21.97 -34.37
CA ASN A 603 13.04 -23.24 -34.78
C ASN A 603 12.86 -23.49 -36.29
N ALA A 604 13.88 -24.05 -36.95
CA ALA A 604 14.06 -24.05 -38.40
C ALA A 604 13.19 -25.07 -39.20
N SER A 605 12.45 -25.99 -38.56
CA SER A 605 11.65 -26.99 -39.29
C SER A 605 10.24 -26.48 -39.64
N SER A 606 9.99 -26.17 -40.91
CA SER A 606 8.90 -25.31 -41.37
C SER A 606 7.65 -26.00 -41.96
N SER A 607 7.39 -27.28 -41.67
CA SER A 607 6.12 -27.91 -42.05
C SER A 607 5.14 -27.97 -40.87
N GLY A 608 3.95 -27.37 -41.05
CA GLY A 608 2.82 -27.50 -40.12
C GLY A 608 2.77 -26.52 -38.94
N ARG A 609 3.67 -25.53 -38.86
CA ARG A 609 3.65 -24.53 -37.79
C ARG A 609 2.68 -23.37 -38.08
N PRO A 610 2.03 -22.80 -37.04
CA PRO A 610 1.29 -21.54 -37.16
C PRO A 610 2.20 -20.39 -37.61
N SER A 611 1.64 -19.33 -38.20
CA SER A 611 2.38 -18.12 -38.60
C SER A 611 2.84 -17.24 -37.42
N TYR A 612 2.87 -17.79 -36.21
CA TYR A 612 3.17 -17.11 -34.96
C TYR A 612 3.79 -18.08 -33.93
N ILE A 613 4.63 -17.53 -33.04
CA ILE A 613 5.13 -18.20 -31.83
C ILE A 613 4.10 -17.99 -30.73
N ALA A 614 3.65 -19.06 -30.08
CA ALA A 614 2.83 -19.01 -28.87
C ALA A 614 3.47 -19.89 -27.80
N ALA A 615 4.25 -19.31 -26.90
CA ALA A 615 5.09 -20.09 -26.01
C ALA A 615 5.27 -19.45 -24.63
N VAL A 616 5.43 -20.30 -23.61
CA VAL A 616 5.83 -19.89 -22.25
C VAL A 616 7.26 -20.33 -22.03
N ILE A 617 8.07 -19.43 -21.48
CA ILE A 617 9.48 -19.63 -21.18
C ILE A 617 9.71 -19.22 -19.74
N ARG A 618 10.57 -19.97 -19.03
CA ARG A 618 10.95 -19.66 -17.66
C ARG A 618 12.45 -19.48 -17.60
N VAL A 619 12.89 -18.25 -17.32
CA VAL A 619 14.30 -17.86 -17.21
C VAL A 619 14.63 -17.71 -15.72
N PRO A 620 15.53 -18.53 -15.15
CA PRO A 620 15.94 -18.39 -13.77
C PRO A 620 16.58 -17.03 -13.51
N ILE A 621 16.33 -16.50 -12.31
CA ILE A 621 16.98 -15.30 -11.80
C ILE A 621 18.40 -15.68 -11.36
N GLY A 622 19.41 -14.97 -11.89
CA GLY A 622 20.79 -15.10 -11.45
C GLY A 622 20.95 -14.53 -10.04
N VAL A 623 21.67 -15.23 -9.15
CA VAL A 623 22.05 -14.69 -7.85
C VAL A 623 23.06 -13.57 -8.07
N VAL A 624 22.60 -12.33 -8.17
CA VAL A 624 23.49 -11.18 -8.03
C VAL A 624 23.89 -11.12 -6.56
N LYS A 625 25.10 -11.57 -6.23
CA LYS A 625 25.74 -11.11 -4.98
C LYS A 625 25.84 -9.59 -5.09
N PRO A 626 25.20 -8.80 -4.21
CA PRO A 626 25.44 -7.36 -4.23
C PRO A 626 26.92 -7.16 -3.89
N SER A 627 27.69 -6.67 -4.85
CA SER A 627 28.97 -6.05 -4.54
C SER A 627 28.65 -4.73 -3.87
N TYR A 628 28.58 -4.73 -2.54
CA TYR A 628 28.61 -3.50 -1.77
C TYR A 628 30.00 -2.88 -1.98
N ALA A 629 30.04 -1.72 -2.64
CA ALA A 629 31.15 -0.79 -2.61
C ALA A 629 30.77 0.39 -1.72
#